data_AF-A0A4Q5YAX6-F1
#
_entry.id   AF-A0A4Q5YAX6-F1
#
_cell.length_a   1.000
_cell.length_b   1.000
_cell.length_c   1.000
_cell.angle_alpha   90.00
_cell.angle_beta   90.00
_cell.angle_gamma   90.00
#
_symmetry.space_group_name_H-M   'P 1'
#
loop_
_entity.id
_entity.type
_entity.pdbx_description
1 polymer ?
#
loop_
_entity_poly.entity_id
_entity_poly.type
_entity_poly.pdbx_seq_one_letter_code
_entity_poly.pdbx_strand_id
1 'polypeptide(L)'
;PAASVDWKALFPPSITFRRDRYGMPPNNLLNYGYAILRAVVARSLVGSGLLPTLGIFHRNQYNAYCLADDIMEPYRPFVDKLVCTLVDPVEPQHELTPALKKVLLTIPAMDCFVDGDRSPLMNAVQRSTASLAKCFEGKAKNLVYAELE
;
A
#
# COMPACT_ATOMS: atom_id res chain seq x y z
N PRO A 1 15.41 1.49 0.08
CA PRO A 1 15.36 0.40 1.07
C PRO A 1 14.03 0.47 1.83
N ALA A 2 13.07 -0.38 1.46
CA ALA A 2 11.83 -0.52 2.22
C ALA A 2 12.19 -0.94 3.64
N ALA A 3 11.63 -0.26 4.65
CA ALA A 3 11.76 -0.68 6.02
C ALA A 3 11.25 -2.13 6.11
N SER A 4 12.06 -3.04 6.66
CA SER A 4 11.65 -4.43 6.83
C SER A 4 10.46 -4.46 7.77
N VAL A 5 9.26 -4.67 7.22
CA VAL A 5 8.05 -4.92 8.02
C VAL A 5 8.35 -6.09 8.95
N ASP A 6 8.23 -5.88 10.26
CA ASP A 6 8.33 -6.96 11.23
C ASP A 6 7.02 -7.76 11.24
N TRP A 7 6.94 -8.71 10.33
CA TRP A 7 5.77 -9.57 10.18
C TRP A 7 5.43 -10.37 11.44
N LYS A 8 6.42 -10.61 12.32
CA LYS A 8 6.19 -11.32 13.59
C LYS A 8 5.44 -10.45 14.60
N ALA A 9 5.56 -9.13 14.49
CA ALA A 9 4.78 -8.20 15.29
C ALA A 9 3.36 -8.00 14.72
N LEU A 10 3.19 -8.19 13.40
CA LEU A 10 1.92 -7.94 12.72
C LEU A 10 0.89 -9.06 12.92
N PHE A 11 1.32 -10.33 12.92
CA PHE A 11 0.43 -11.48 13.04
C PHE A 11 0.55 -12.17 14.40
N PRO A 12 -0.53 -12.78 14.92
CA PRO A 12 -0.47 -13.55 16.15
C PRO A 12 0.62 -14.64 16.10
N PRO A 13 1.30 -14.96 17.21
CA PRO A 13 2.34 -16.00 17.25
C PRO A 13 1.86 -17.39 16.80
N SER A 14 0.55 -17.65 16.85
CA SER A 14 -0.06 -18.88 16.32
C SER A 14 0.06 -19.01 14.80
N ILE A 15 0.31 -17.91 14.08
CA ILE A 15 0.50 -17.89 12.64
C ILE A 15 2.00 -17.79 12.35
N THR A 16 2.58 -18.90 11.90
CA THR A 16 3.95 -18.90 11.37
C THR A 16 3.95 -18.29 9.97
N PHE A 17 3.97 -16.96 9.90
CA PHE A 17 3.92 -16.24 8.64
C PHE A 17 5.31 -15.97 8.07
N ARG A 18 5.47 -16.25 6.78
CA ARG A 18 6.59 -15.82 5.96
C ARG A 18 6.05 -15.14 4.72
N ARG A 19 6.55 -13.93 4.42
CA ARG A 19 6.21 -13.24 3.18
C ARG A 19 6.81 -14.00 1.99
N ASP A 20 5.94 -14.50 1.12
CA ASP A 20 6.31 -15.18 -0.12
C ASP A 20 5.25 -14.96 -1.20
N ARG A 21 5.65 -14.91 -2.47
CA ARG A 21 4.74 -14.62 -3.58
C ARG A 21 3.65 -15.69 -3.72
N TYR A 22 4.01 -16.95 -3.52
CA TYR A 22 3.12 -18.11 -3.62
C TYR A 22 2.97 -18.81 -2.26
N GLY A 23 3.25 -18.06 -1.18
CA GLY A 23 3.23 -18.58 0.17
C GLY A 23 1.83 -18.86 0.68
N MET A 24 1.78 -19.53 1.81
CA MET A 24 0.55 -19.81 2.55
C MET A 24 -0.17 -18.52 2.98
N PRO A 25 -1.48 -18.60 3.29
CA PRO A 25 -2.21 -17.48 3.86
C PRO A 25 -1.49 -16.86 5.06
N PRO A 26 -1.60 -15.53 5.25
CA PRO A 26 -2.39 -14.57 4.46
C PRO A 26 -1.69 -13.93 3.25
N ASN A 27 -0.67 -14.55 2.64
CA ASN A 27 0.03 -13.96 1.48
C ASN A 27 -0.92 -13.62 0.32
N ASN A 28 -1.94 -14.44 0.09
CA ASN A 28 -3.00 -14.21 -0.90
C ASN A 28 -3.75 -12.89 -0.68
N LEU A 29 -4.17 -12.61 0.57
CA LEU A 29 -4.86 -11.37 0.95
C LEU A 29 -3.94 -10.16 0.83
N LEU A 30 -2.71 -10.26 1.34
CA LEU A 30 -1.69 -9.20 1.24
C LEU A 30 -1.38 -8.88 -0.22
N ASN A 31 -1.16 -9.90 -1.06
CA ASN A 31 -0.91 -9.71 -2.49
C ASN A 31 -2.05 -8.94 -3.18
N TYR A 32 -3.30 -9.30 -2.88
CA TYR A 32 -4.46 -8.65 -3.48
C TYR A 32 -4.64 -7.21 -2.98
N GLY A 33 -4.52 -6.99 -1.66
CA GLY A 33 -4.60 -5.66 -1.07
C GLY A 33 -3.50 -4.71 -1.60
N TYR A 34 -2.28 -5.20 -1.74
CA TYR A 34 -1.19 -4.43 -2.34
C TYR A 34 -1.40 -4.16 -3.83
N ALA A 35 -2.06 -5.05 -4.57
CA ALA A 35 -2.42 -4.79 -5.96
C ALA A 35 -3.43 -3.63 -6.06
N ILE A 36 -4.43 -3.58 -5.17
CA ILE A 36 -5.38 -2.46 -5.07
C ILE A 36 -4.64 -1.17 -4.72
N LEU A 37 -3.79 -1.19 -3.69
CA LEU A 37 -3.02 -0.02 -3.27
C LEU A 37 -2.12 0.50 -4.40
N ARG A 38 -1.39 -0.39 -5.09
CA ARG A 38 -0.58 -0.02 -6.25
C ARG A 38 -1.42 0.65 -7.33
N ALA A 39 -2.62 0.15 -7.61
CA ALA A 39 -3.51 0.75 -8.60
C ALA A 39 -3.95 2.17 -8.20
N VAL A 40 -4.23 2.41 -6.91
CA VAL A 40 -4.53 3.74 -6.39
C VAL A 40 -3.34 4.69 -6.57
N VAL A 41 -2.14 4.25 -6.20
CA VAL A 41 -0.92 5.06 -6.34
C VAL A 41 -0.61 5.36 -7.81
N ALA A 42 -0.66 4.35 -8.69
CA ALA A 42 -0.42 4.53 -10.11
C ALA A 42 -1.41 5.53 -10.73
N ARG A 43 -2.69 5.44 -10.37
CA ARG A 43 -3.72 6.41 -10.79
C ARG A 43 -3.37 7.83 -10.35
N SER A 44 -2.99 8.02 -9.09
CA SER A 44 -2.66 9.34 -8.53
C SER A 44 -1.37 9.93 -9.12
N LEU A 45 -0.37 9.09 -9.41
CA LEU A 45 0.85 9.49 -10.13
C LEU A 45 0.51 10.04 -11.51
N VAL A 46 -0.26 9.30 -12.31
CA VAL A 46 -0.69 9.75 -13.64
C VAL A 46 -1.51 11.02 -13.53
N GLY A 47 -2.42 11.11 -12.56
CA GLY A 47 -3.21 12.33 -12.30
C GLY A 47 -2.38 13.54 -11.90
N SER A 48 -1.17 13.32 -11.38
CA SER A 48 -0.20 14.38 -11.03
C SER A 48 0.79 14.68 -12.16
N GLY A 49 0.63 14.07 -13.34
CA GLY A 49 1.53 14.23 -14.49
C GLY A 49 2.81 13.39 -14.42
N LEU A 50 2.89 12.42 -13.51
CA LEU A 50 4.07 11.57 -13.31
C LEU A 50 3.93 10.21 -14.01
N LEU A 51 5.04 9.66 -14.47
CA LEU A 51 5.11 8.33 -15.07
C LEU A 51 5.32 7.26 -13.98
N PRO A 52 4.39 6.30 -13.78
CA PRO A 52 4.52 5.25 -12.76
C PRO A 52 5.71 4.31 -12.93
N THR A 53 6.31 4.27 -14.12
CA THR A 53 7.42 3.40 -14.50
C THR A 53 8.78 3.91 -14.05
N LEU A 54 8.93 5.22 -13.82
CA LEU A 54 10.22 5.86 -13.52
C LEU A 54 10.47 5.89 -12.00
N GLY A 55 10.93 4.78 -11.44
CA GLY A 55 11.25 4.67 -10.01
C GLY A 55 12.39 5.58 -9.57
N ILE A 56 12.35 5.98 -8.30
CA ILE A 56 13.42 6.74 -7.63
C ILE A 56 14.48 5.74 -7.13
N PHE A 57 14.02 4.66 -6.50
CA PHE A 57 14.90 3.61 -5.96
C PHE A 57 14.81 2.32 -6.76
N HIS A 58 13.61 1.94 -7.20
CA HIS A 58 13.42 0.75 -8.03
C HIS A 58 13.83 1.04 -9.49
N ARG A 59 14.88 0.36 -9.96
CA ARG A 59 15.42 0.53 -11.33
C ARG A 59 15.19 -0.70 -12.23
N ASN A 60 14.23 -1.56 -11.89
CA ASN A 60 13.99 -2.78 -12.66
C ASN A 60 13.22 -2.45 -13.94
N GLN A 61 13.89 -2.53 -15.09
CA GLN A 61 13.29 -2.28 -16.42
C GLN A 61 12.09 -3.17 -16.76
N TYR A 62 11.91 -4.31 -16.06
CA TYR A 62 10.79 -5.21 -16.24
C TYR A 62 9.61 -4.94 -15.29
N ASN A 63 9.76 -4.01 -14.34
CA ASN A 63 8.66 -3.59 -13.46
C ASN A 63 8.02 -2.29 -13.99
N ALA A 64 6.81 -2.42 -14.55
CA ALA A 64 6.05 -1.30 -15.10
C ALA A 64 5.54 -0.28 -14.05
N TYR A 65 5.79 -0.51 -12.77
CA TYR A 65 5.23 0.29 -11.67
C TYR A 65 6.27 0.69 -10.62
N CYS A 66 7.54 0.81 -10.98
CA CYS A 66 8.64 1.12 -10.04
C CYS A 66 8.35 2.34 -9.14
N LEU A 67 7.84 3.45 -9.69
CA LEU A 67 7.52 4.63 -8.90
C LEU A 67 6.30 4.41 -8.01
N ALA A 68 5.31 3.66 -8.51
CA ALA A 68 4.15 3.33 -7.70
C ALA A 68 4.52 2.42 -6.52
N ASP A 69 5.45 1.48 -6.73
CA ASP A 69 6.00 0.65 -5.66
C ASP A 69 6.81 1.48 -4.65
N ASP A 70 7.56 2.49 -5.09
CA ASP A 70 8.27 3.42 -4.18
C ASP A 70 7.28 4.22 -3.31
N ILE A 71 6.22 4.76 -3.92
CA ILE A 71 5.26 5.66 -3.25
C ILE A 71 4.22 4.91 -2.43
N MET A 72 3.96 3.63 -2.72
CA MET A 72 3.03 2.84 -1.90
C MET A 72 3.62 2.39 -0.56
N GLU A 73 4.95 2.45 -0.36
CA GLU A 73 5.59 1.95 0.87
C GLU A 73 5.00 2.53 2.16
N PRO A 74 4.79 3.87 2.30
CA PRO A 74 4.17 4.45 3.51
C PRO A 74 2.71 4.02 3.73
N TYR A 75 2.05 3.49 2.69
CA TYR A 75 0.65 3.10 2.73
C TYR A 75 0.43 1.59 2.92
N ARG A 76 1.49 0.76 2.87
CA ARG A 76 1.39 -0.68 3.15
C ARG A 76 0.73 -0.98 4.49
N PRO A 77 1.02 -0.24 5.59
CA PRO A 77 0.43 -0.54 6.90
C PRO A 77 -1.11 -0.50 6.93
N PHE A 78 -1.77 0.26 6.06
CA PHE A 78 -3.24 0.25 5.96
C PHE A 78 -3.76 -1.09 5.43
N VAL A 79 -3.10 -1.65 4.42
CA VAL A 79 -3.40 -2.98 3.90
C VAL A 79 -3.09 -4.04 4.95
N ASP A 80 -1.95 -3.92 5.61
CA ASP A 80 -1.48 -4.85 6.62
C ASP A 80 -2.47 -4.94 7.79
N LYS A 81 -2.93 -3.79 8.29
CA LYS A 81 -3.93 -3.67 9.36
C LYS A 81 -5.25 -4.32 8.94
N LEU A 82 -5.75 -4.03 7.75
CA LEU A 82 -7.01 -4.62 7.25
C LEU A 82 -6.88 -6.14 7.05
N VAL A 83 -5.76 -6.63 6.53
CA VAL A 83 -5.57 -8.07 6.37
C VAL A 83 -5.48 -8.75 7.74
N CYS A 84 -4.79 -8.14 8.70
CA CYS A 84 -4.71 -8.68 10.06
C CYS A 84 -6.11 -8.85 10.71
N THR A 85 -7.05 -7.93 10.47
CA THR A 85 -8.44 -8.08 10.98
C THR A 85 -9.26 -9.14 10.26
N LEU A 86 -8.87 -9.54 9.05
CA LEU A 86 -9.54 -10.57 8.26
C LEU A 86 -9.01 -11.98 8.54
N VAL A 87 -7.81 -12.08 9.10
CA VAL A 87 -7.14 -13.37 9.32
C VAL A 87 -7.69 -14.04 10.55
N ASP A 88 -8.14 -15.28 10.38
CA ASP A 88 -8.50 -16.15 11.50
C ASP A 88 -7.25 -16.93 11.95
N PRO A 89 -6.87 -16.85 13.24
CA PRO A 89 -5.69 -17.53 13.77
C PRO A 89 -5.84 -19.04 13.90
N VAL A 90 -7.07 -19.57 13.84
CA VAL A 90 -7.41 -20.99 13.95
C VAL A 90 -7.68 -21.59 12.57
N GLU A 91 -8.39 -20.87 11.70
CA GLU A 91 -8.71 -21.32 10.33
C GLU A 91 -8.27 -20.30 9.26
N PRO A 92 -6.99 -20.32 8.85
CA PRO A 92 -6.47 -19.36 7.87
C PRO A 92 -7.24 -19.41 6.55
N GLN A 93 -7.54 -18.24 5.96
CA GLN A 93 -8.28 -18.19 4.70
C GLN A 93 -7.39 -18.55 3.51
N HIS A 94 -7.54 -19.77 3.01
CA HIS A 94 -6.79 -20.28 1.87
C HIS A 94 -7.26 -19.68 0.54
N GLU A 95 -8.55 -19.35 0.45
CA GLU A 95 -9.15 -18.84 -0.79
C GLU A 95 -9.55 -17.37 -0.68
N LEU A 96 -9.33 -16.65 -1.79
CA LEU A 96 -9.75 -15.26 -1.92
C LEU A 96 -11.21 -15.20 -2.41
N THR A 97 -12.15 -15.32 -1.47
CA THR A 97 -13.59 -15.32 -1.76
C THR A 97 -14.09 -13.94 -2.25
N PRO A 98 -15.22 -13.87 -2.97
CA PRO A 98 -15.83 -12.60 -3.37
C PRO A 98 -16.13 -11.67 -2.19
N ALA A 99 -16.52 -12.23 -1.03
CA ALA A 99 -16.77 -11.46 0.18
C ALA A 99 -15.49 -10.78 0.70
N LEU A 100 -14.38 -11.52 0.77
CA LEU A 100 -13.07 -10.97 1.16
C LEU A 100 -12.59 -9.90 0.17
N LYS A 101 -12.75 -10.12 -1.14
CA LYS A 101 -12.43 -9.12 -2.16
C LYS A 101 -13.24 -7.84 -1.96
N LYS A 102 -14.53 -7.95 -1.64
CA LYS A 102 -15.39 -6.79 -1.37
C LYS A 102 -14.90 -5.97 -0.18
N VAL A 103 -14.42 -6.63 0.88
CA VAL A 103 -13.80 -5.94 2.01
C VAL A 103 -12.48 -5.29 1.60
N LEU A 104 -11.59 -5.98 0.88
CA LEU A 104 -10.33 -5.39 0.42
C LEU A 104 -10.53 -4.20 -0.54
N LEU A 105 -11.63 -4.16 -1.29
CA LEU A 105 -11.98 -3.02 -2.15
C LEU A 105 -12.33 -1.75 -1.37
N THR A 106 -12.46 -1.81 -0.04
CA THR A 106 -12.64 -0.61 0.79
C THR A 106 -11.34 0.13 1.09
N ILE A 107 -10.16 -0.48 0.81
CA ILE A 107 -8.83 0.14 1.04
C ILE A 107 -8.75 1.61 0.58
N PRO A 108 -9.20 2.00 -0.63
CA PRO A 108 -9.10 3.39 -1.08
C PRO A 108 -9.95 4.38 -0.26
N ALA A 109 -10.97 3.87 0.42
CA ALA A 109 -11.91 4.64 1.25
C ALA A 109 -11.61 4.56 2.74
N MET A 110 -10.55 3.84 3.15
CA MET A 110 -10.12 3.82 4.54
C MET A 110 -9.71 5.22 5.01
N ASP A 111 -10.06 5.56 6.23
CA ASP A 111 -9.67 6.83 6.83
C ASP A 111 -8.17 6.88 7.14
N CYS A 112 -7.58 8.04 6.90
CA CYS A 112 -6.21 8.37 7.26
C CYS A 112 -6.09 9.87 7.57
N PHE A 113 -4.96 10.27 8.14
CA PHE A 113 -4.69 11.68 8.45
C PHE A 113 -3.61 12.22 7.55
N VAL A 114 -3.82 13.41 7.00
CA VAL A 114 -2.83 14.13 6.20
C VAL A 114 -2.88 15.61 6.55
N ASP A 115 -1.75 16.13 7.05
CA ASP A 115 -1.62 17.49 7.57
C ASP A 115 -2.68 17.84 8.64
N GLY A 116 -3.03 16.87 9.50
CA GLY A 116 -3.98 17.05 10.60
C GLY A 116 -5.46 16.86 10.22
N ASP A 117 -5.79 16.75 8.94
CA ASP A 117 -7.15 16.51 8.47
C ASP A 117 -7.41 15.03 8.17
N ARG A 118 -8.59 14.55 8.58
CA ARG A 118 -9.07 13.21 8.22
C ARG A 118 -9.50 13.20 6.76
N SER A 119 -9.02 12.21 6.01
CA SER A 119 -9.38 12.03 4.61
C SER A 119 -9.34 10.56 4.18
N PRO A 120 -10.07 10.18 3.11
CA PRO A 120 -9.91 8.86 2.50
C PRO A 120 -8.48 8.64 1.99
N LEU A 121 -7.98 7.41 2.12
CA LEU A 121 -6.64 7.01 1.68
C LEU A 121 -6.35 7.41 0.23
N MET A 122 -7.32 7.29 -0.68
CA MET A 122 -7.13 7.73 -2.08
C MET A 122 -6.81 9.23 -2.21
N ASN A 123 -7.41 10.08 -1.37
CA ASN A 123 -7.18 11.53 -1.40
C ASN A 123 -5.81 11.85 -0.82
N ALA A 124 -5.42 11.15 0.24
CA ALA A 124 -4.09 11.25 0.80
C ALA A 124 -3.00 10.90 -0.21
N VAL A 125 -3.15 9.77 -0.91
CA VAL A 125 -2.23 9.36 -1.96
C VAL A 125 -2.15 10.42 -3.07
N GLN A 126 -3.27 11.03 -3.45
CA GLN A 126 -3.28 12.12 -4.43
C GLN A 126 -2.50 13.36 -3.95
N ARG A 127 -2.63 13.74 -2.68
CA ARG A 127 -1.84 14.85 -2.10
C ARG A 127 -0.36 14.52 -2.11
N SER A 128 0.01 13.29 -1.79
CA SER A 128 1.39 12.83 -1.80
C SER A 128 2.02 12.86 -3.18
N THR A 129 1.34 12.32 -4.19
CA THR A 129 1.85 12.35 -5.58
C THR A 129 1.92 13.77 -6.14
N ALA A 130 0.99 14.65 -5.77
CA ALA A 130 1.04 16.06 -6.14
C ALA A 130 2.22 16.79 -5.46
N SER A 131 2.51 16.48 -4.20
CA SER A 131 3.69 17.02 -3.50
C SER A 131 4.99 16.52 -4.14
N LEU A 132 5.03 15.26 -4.57
CA LEU A 132 6.16 14.68 -5.28
C LEU A 132 6.41 15.38 -6.62
N ALA A 133 5.37 15.66 -7.39
CA ALA A 133 5.49 16.41 -8.64
C ALA A 133 6.10 17.81 -8.39
N LYS A 134 5.62 18.52 -7.36
CA LYS A 134 6.21 19.82 -6.96
C LYS A 134 7.68 19.70 -6.56
N CYS A 135 8.09 18.60 -5.93
CA CYS A 135 9.49 18.35 -5.61
C CYS A 135 10.34 18.14 -6.86
N PHE A 136 9.87 17.36 -7.84
CA PHE A 136 10.59 17.18 -9.12
C PHE A 136 10.68 18.48 -9.93
N GLU A 137 9.71 19.37 -9.81
CA GLU A 137 9.76 20.71 -10.41
C GLU A 137 10.64 21.72 -9.62
N GLY A 138 11.18 21.33 -8.46
CA GLY A 138 11.97 22.22 -7.60
C GLY A 138 11.14 23.26 -6.83
N LYS A 139 9.81 23.16 -6.83
CA LYS A 139 8.88 24.09 -6.16
C LYS A 139 8.65 23.76 -4.68
N ALA A 140 9.01 22.57 -4.24
CA ALA A 140 8.91 22.11 -2.85
C ALA A 140 10.11 21.23 -2.48
N LYS A 141 10.40 21.11 -1.18
CA LYS A 141 11.49 20.26 -0.67
C LYS A 141 11.01 19.04 0.12
N ASN A 142 9.74 19.03 0.53
CA ASN A 142 9.18 18.01 1.42
C ASN A 142 8.03 17.28 0.73
N LEU A 143 7.96 15.97 0.95
CA LEU A 143 6.83 15.14 0.58
C LEU A 143 5.80 15.14 1.70
N VAL A 144 4.53 15.15 1.32
CA VAL A 144 3.41 14.97 2.25
C VAL A 144 3.01 13.51 2.20
N TYR A 145 2.74 12.87 3.33
CA TYR A 145 2.27 11.48 3.42
C TYR A 145 1.13 11.36 4.41
N ALA A 146 0.39 10.25 4.31
CA ALA A 146 -0.58 9.90 5.32
C ALA A 146 0.09 9.28 6.54
N GLU A 147 -0.49 9.54 7.70
CA GLU A 147 -0.15 8.89 8.95
C GLU A 147 -1.29 7.92 9.33
N LEU A 148 -0.92 6.78 9.94
CA LEU A 148 -1.88 5.93 10.66
C LEU A 148 -2.18 6.58 12.01
N GLU A 149 -3.44 6.48 12.46
CA GLU A 149 -3.78 6.60 13.88
C GLU A 149 -3.13 5.50 14.73
#